data_AF-A0A897NEH7-F1
#
_entry.id   AF-A0A897NEH7-F1
#
_cell.length_a   1.000
_cell.length_b   1.000
_cell.length_c   1.000
_cell.angle_alpha   90.00
_cell.angle_beta   90.00
_cell.angle_gamma   90.00
#
_symmetry.space_group_name_H-M   'P 1'
#
loop_
_entity.id
_entity.type
_entity.pdbx_description
1 polymer ?
#
loop_
_entity_poly.entity_id
_entity_poly.type
_entity_poly.pdbx_seq_one_letter_code
_entity_poly.pdbx_strand_id
1 'polypeptide(L)'
;MTVLLELSLPQSELSFGAALNAASEVRVRFEQIVPVGSGTFRYVWVNVPEQATFEEALQRHAVAESFQFLERESGELLYRIDWKAESDPFLRCLEAVGAAVLQAKGVGNRWHFHLRFDTRDDVSRFQRRCSEHDISTSIERILSDSAGGHASELLSPCQRRTIALALERGYFDVPRRTTMSELADELGISDQAVSARLRRATKRLGHRALSEELESDTSRDAGP
;
A
#
# COMPACT_ATOMS: atom_id res chain seq x y z
N MET A 1 16.41 12.78 -5.32
CA MET A 1 15.24 13.12 -4.48
C MET A 1 14.23 12.03 -4.75
N THR A 2 13.99 11.19 -3.76
CA THR A 2 13.15 10.00 -3.92
C THR A 2 11.70 10.38 -4.20
N VAL A 3 11.00 9.54 -4.95
CA VAL A 3 9.60 9.75 -5.33
C VAL A 3 8.83 8.49 -5.01
N LEU A 4 7.68 8.66 -4.35
CA LEU A 4 6.70 7.61 -4.13
C LEU A 4 5.61 7.73 -5.20
N LEU A 5 5.27 6.61 -5.83
CA LEU A 5 4.26 6.54 -6.87
C LEU A 5 3.23 5.47 -6.48
N GLU A 6 1.97 5.88 -6.41
CA GLU A 6 0.82 4.97 -6.31
C GLU A 6 0.23 4.86 -7.72
N LEU A 7 0.14 3.64 -8.23
CA LEU A 7 -0.44 3.37 -9.55
C LEU A 7 -1.27 2.10 -9.55
N SER A 8 -2.14 1.97 -10.54
CA SER A 8 -2.82 0.72 -10.84
C SER A 8 -2.70 0.30 -12.29
N LEU A 9 -2.83 -1.00 -12.54
CA LEU A 9 -2.86 -1.60 -13.86
C LEU A 9 -3.91 -2.72 -13.91
N PRO A 10 -4.52 -2.99 -15.07
CA PRO A 10 -5.35 -4.18 -15.27
C PRO A 10 -4.62 -5.47 -14.89
N GLN A 11 -5.35 -6.48 -14.38
CA GLN A 11 -4.71 -7.77 -14.05
C GLN A 11 -4.08 -8.47 -15.26
N SER A 12 -4.58 -8.24 -16.47
CA SER A 12 -4.02 -8.80 -17.70
C SER A 12 -2.61 -8.31 -18.04
N GLU A 13 -2.20 -7.16 -17.50
CA GLU A 13 -0.89 -6.54 -17.76
C GLU A 13 0.23 -7.14 -16.90
N LEU A 14 -0.16 -7.87 -15.84
CA LEU A 14 0.75 -8.67 -15.03
C LEU A 14 0.54 -10.13 -15.36
N SER A 15 1.61 -10.82 -15.73
CA SER A 15 1.61 -12.26 -15.98
C SER A 15 1.03 -13.03 -14.80
N PHE A 16 1.28 -12.55 -13.57
CA PHE A 16 0.67 -13.09 -12.35
C PHE A 16 -0.81 -12.71 -12.20
N GLY A 17 -1.23 -11.50 -12.56
CA GLY A 17 -2.64 -11.11 -12.58
C GLY A 17 -3.46 -11.92 -13.58
N ALA A 18 -2.89 -12.24 -14.74
CA ALA A 18 -3.49 -13.14 -15.71
C ALA A 18 -3.68 -14.56 -15.14
N ALA A 19 -2.75 -15.06 -14.31
CA ALA A 19 -2.89 -16.33 -13.61
C ALA A 19 -4.03 -16.31 -12.58
N LEU A 20 -4.25 -15.17 -11.92
CA LEU A 20 -5.31 -15.00 -10.91
C LEU A 20 -6.70 -14.74 -11.50
N ASN A 21 -6.77 -14.36 -12.78
CA ASN A 21 -8.01 -14.02 -13.49
C ASN A 21 -9.00 -15.21 -13.60
N ALA A 22 -8.59 -16.42 -13.19
CA ALA A 22 -9.45 -17.60 -13.10
C ALA A 22 -10.45 -17.56 -11.93
N ALA A 23 -10.31 -16.65 -10.96
CA ALA A 23 -11.22 -16.52 -9.83
C ALA A 23 -11.60 -15.06 -9.55
N SER A 24 -12.90 -14.78 -9.49
CA SER A 24 -13.50 -13.44 -9.44
C SER A 24 -13.23 -12.65 -8.15
N GLU A 25 -12.63 -13.27 -7.13
CA GLU A 25 -12.48 -12.70 -5.79
C GLU A 25 -11.07 -12.88 -5.21
N VAL A 26 -10.04 -12.95 -6.05
CA VAL A 26 -8.68 -13.10 -5.54
C VAL A 26 -8.15 -11.79 -5.00
N ARG A 27 -7.83 -11.76 -3.70
CA ARG A 27 -6.99 -10.71 -3.12
C ARG A 27 -5.58 -11.22 -2.93
N VAL A 28 -4.61 -10.48 -3.45
CA VAL A 28 -3.19 -10.76 -3.18
C VAL A 28 -2.56 -9.57 -2.52
N ARG A 29 -1.78 -9.79 -1.45
CA ARG A 29 -0.99 -8.79 -0.76
C ARG A 29 0.45 -9.28 -0.63
N PHE A 30 1.38 -8.51 -1.15
CA PHE A 30 2.80 -8.76 -0.94
C PHE A 30 3.28 -8.16 0.38
N GLU A 31 4.08 -8.90 1.14
CA GLU A 31 4.70 -8.36 2.35
C GLU A 31 5.93 -7.51 2.03
N GLN A 32 6.09 -6.42 2.77
CA GLN A 32 7.22 -5.53 2.65
C GLN A 32 8.44 -6.18 3.31
N ILE A 33 9.32 -6.77 2.51
CA ILE A 33 10.55 -7.43 2.98
C ILE A 33 11.72 -6.52 2.65
N VAL A 34 12.67 -6.37 3.56
CA VAL A 34 14.01 -5.86 3.23
C VAL A 34 14.73 -7.00 2.50
N PRO A 35 14.99 -6.92 1.18
CA PRO A 35 15.59 -8.03 0.46
C PRO A 35 17.03 -8.24 0.96
N VAL A 36 17.26 -9.36 1.64
CA VAL A 36 18.61 -9.87 1.91
C VAL A 36 18.93 -10.86 0.80
N GLY A 37 19.58 -10.39 -0.28
CA GLY A 37 19.90 -11.16 -1.48
C GLY A 37 19.16 -10.69 -2.74
N SER A 38 19.18 -11.50 -3.79
CA SER A 38 18.81 -11.11 -5.16
C SER A 38 17.34 -11.39 -5.55
N GLY A 39 16.39 -11.28 -4.61
CA GLY A 39 14.98 -11.52 -4.94
C GLY A 39 14.04 -10.48 -4.36
N THR A 40 13.30 -9.81 -5.23
CA THR A 40 12.24 -8.86 -4.86
C THR A 40 10.91 -9.63 -4.68
N PHE A 41 10.16 -9.35 -3.61
CA PHE A 41 8.80 -9.90 -3.33
C PHE A 41 8.65 -11.40 -3.04
N ARG A 42 9.44 -11.99 -2.15
CA ARG A 42 9.31 -13.45 -1.91
C ARG A 42 8.06 -13.90 -1.17
N TYR A 43 7.45 -13.09 -0.31
CA TYR A 43 6.33 -13.52 0.52
C TYR A 43 5.01 -12.86 0.08
N VAL A 44 4.00 -13.69 -0.12
CA VAL A 44 2.71 -13.30 -0.68
C VAL A 44 1.57 -13.90 0.10
N TRP A 45 0.70 -13.04 0.61
CA TRP A 45 -0.60 -13.42 1.13
C TRP A 45 -1.62 -13.47 0.01
N VAL A 46 -2.35 -14.56 -0.07
CA VAL A 46 -3.34 -14.82 -1.10
C VAL A 46 -4.64 -15.23 -0.42
N ASN A 47 -5.71 -14.49 -0.68
CA ASN A 47 -7.07 -14.88 -0.37
C ASN A 47 -7.70 -15.42 -1.66
N VAL A 48 -7.83 -16.75 -1.73
CA VAL A 48 -8.44 -17.46 -2.86
C VAL A 48 -9.50 -18.40 -2.33
N PRO A 49 -10.61 -18.60 -3.08
CA PRO A 49 -11.65 -19.55 -2.68
C PRO A 49 -11.12 -20.98 -2.61
N GLU A 50 -10.17 -21.34 -3.49
CA GLU A 50 -9.56 -22.67 -3.52
C GLU A 50 -8.05 -22.60 -3.75
N GLN A 51 -7.30 -23.25 -2.85
CA GLN A 51 -5.84 -23.30 -2.89
C GLN A 51 -5.31 -24.02 -4.14
N ALA A 52 -5.89 -25.17 -4.50
CA ALA A 52 -5.44 -25.96 -5.64
C ALA A 52 -5.53 -25.17 -6.96
N THR A 53 -6.63 -24.44 -7.16
CA THR A 53 -6.85 -23.58 -8.32
C THR A 53 -5.77 -22.49 -8.46
N PHE A 54 -5.32 -21.92 -7.34
CA PHE A 54 -4.23 -20.95 -7.32
C PHE A 54 -2.87 -21.57 -7.66
N GLU A 55 -2.55 -22.72 -7.06
CA GLU A 55 -1.30 -23.43 -7.33
C GLU A 55 -1.22 -23.92 -8.79
N GLU A 56 -2.33 -24.41 -9.34
CA GLU A 56 -2.44 -24.77 -10.76
C GLU A 56 -2.22 -23.57 -11.68
N ALA A 57 -2.76 -22.40 -11.33
CA ALA A 57 -2.57 -21.19 -12.10
C ALA A 57 -1.08 -20.74 -12.09
N LEU A 58 -0.43 -20.79 -10.93
CA LEU A 58 1.00 -20.52 -10.80
C LEU A 58 1.84 -21.43 -11.71
N GLN A 59 1.53 -22.73 -11.74
CA GLN A 59 2.20 -23.70 -12.60
C GLN A 59 1.92 -23.44 -14.09
N ARG A 60 0.66 -23.19 -14.45
CA ARG A 60 0.20 -23.03 -15.84
C ARG A 60 0.84 -21.83 -16.54
N HIS A 61 0.99 -20.71 -15.83
CA HIS A 61 1.51 -19.48 -16.41
C HIS A 61 3.04 -19.34 -16.30
N ALA A 62 3.71 -20.31 -15.66
CA ALA A 62 5.17 -20.37 -15.52
C ALA A 62 5.83 -19.08 -14.98
N VAL A 63 5.05 -18.24 -14.27
CA VAL A 63 5.46 -16.93 -13.73
C VAL A 63 6.35 -17.04 -12.49
N ALA A 64 6.30 -18.19 -11.82
CA ALA A 64 7.15 -18.53 -10.70
C ALA A 64 8.20 -19.56 -11.14
N GLU A 65 9.43 -19.40 -10.66
CA GLU A 65 10.47 -20.44 -10.71
C GLU A 65 10.18 -21.53 -9.67
N SER A 66 9.77 -21.11 -8.48
CA SER A 66 9.31 -22.00 -7.42
C SER A 66 8.25 -21.30 -6.57
N PHE A 67 7.38 -22.09 -5.94
CA PHE A 67 6.50 -21.59 -4.88
C PHE A 67 6.37 -22.63 -3.77
N GLN A 68 6.16 -22.15 -2.55
CA GLN A 68 5.97 -22.96 -1.37
C GLN A 68 4.90 -22.34 -0.48
N PHE A 69 3.87 -23.12 -0.13
CA PHE A 69 2.93 -22.75 0.92
C PHE A 69 3.63 -22.79 2.29
N LEU A 70 3.43 -21.74 3.10
CA LEU A 70 4.04 -21.62 4.42
C LEU A 70 2.99 -21.79 5.53
N GLU A 71 1.92 -21.01 5.47
CA GLU A 71 0.89 -20.99 6.52
C GLU A 71 -0.45 -20.44 6.02
N ARG A 72 -1.48 -20.67 6.84
CA ARG A 72 -2.83 -20.16 6.64
C ARG A 72 -3.26 -19.39 7.88
N GLU A 73 -3.65 -18.14 7.70
CA GLU A 73 -4.12 -17.27 8.79
C GLU A 73 -5.39 -16.53 8.36
N SER A 74 -6.44 -16.56 9.18
CA SER A 74 -7.71 -15.83 8.93
C SER A 74 -8.32 -16.04 7.53
N GLY A 75 -8.11 -17.21 6.93
CA GLY A 75 -8.60 -17.53 5.56
C GLY A 75 -7.67 -17.08 4.43
N GLU A 76 -6.56 -16.40 4.73
CA GLU A 76 -5.50 -16.05 3.78
C GLU A 76 -4.39 -17.11 3.82
N LEU A 77 -3.69 -17.27 2.69
CA LEU A 77 -2.60 -18.22 2.50
C LEU A 77 -1.30 -17.47 2.26
N LEU A 78 -0.29 -17.75 3.07
CA LEU A 78 1.05 -17.23 2.85
C LEU A 78 1.87 -18.19 2.00
N TYR A 79 2.39 -17.68 0.89
CA TYR A 79 3.33 -18.37 0.02
C TYR A 79 4.69 -17.68 0.02
N ARG A 80 5.75 -18.48 -0.08
CA ARG A 80 7.03 -18.04 -0.60
C ARG A 80 7.08 -18.32 -2.10
N ILE A 81 7.29 -17.31 -2.92
CA ILE A 81 7.34 -17.41 -4.38
C ILE A 81 8.64 -16.79 -4.90
N ASP A 82 9.39 -17.55 -5.69
CA ASP A 82 10.52 -17.05 -6.45
C ASP A 82 10.06 -16.67 -7.86
N TRP A 83 10.08 -15.38 -8.16
CA TRP A 83 9.53 -14.81 -9.39
C TRP A 83 10.52 -14.84 -10.53
N LYS A 84 10.02 -15.12 -11.74
CA LYS A 84 10.78 -14.89 -12.97
C LYS A 84 10.52 -13.47 -13.46
N ALA A 85 11.26 -12.49 -12.95
CA ALA A 85 11.10 -11.09 -13.34
C ALA A 85 11.21 -10.88 -14.87
N GLU A 86 12.05 -11.67 -15.55
CA GLU A 86 12.23 -11.65 -17.01
C GLU A 86 10.95 -11.98 -17.80
N SER A 87 10.02 -12.72 -17.17
CA SER A 87 8.77 -13.15 -17.79
C SER A 87 7.71 -12.06 -17.83
N ASP A 88 7.89 -10.96 -17.09
CA ASP A 88 6.87 -9.93 -16.95
C ASP A 88 7.33 -8.54 -17.45
N PRO A 89 6.71 -8.00 -18.52
CA PRO A 89 7.07 -6.69 -19.07
C PRO A 89 7.03 -5.54 -18.06
N PHE A 90 6.08 -5.55 -17.12
CA PHE A 90 5.95 -4.50 -16.12
C PHE A 90 7.05 -4.60 -15.05
N LEU A 91 7.34 -5.81 -14.55
CA LEU A 91 8.44 -6.01 -13.60
C LEU A 91 9.80 -5.64 -14.21
N ARG A 92 10.02 -5.96 -15.49
CA ARG A 92 11.23 -5.50 -16.22
C ARG A 92 11.34 -3.98 -16.31
N CYS A 93 10.21 -3.27 -16.48
CA CYS A 93 10.22 -1.81 -16.49
C CYS A 93 10.63 -1.24 -15.13
N LEU A 94 10.21 -1.87 -14.02
CA LEU A 94 10.60 -1.48 -12.66
C LEU A 94 12.07 -1.77 -12.39
N GLU A 95 12.56 -2.95 -12.78
CA GLU A 95 13.95 -3.35 -12.61
C GLU A 95 14.91 -2.43 -13.39
N ALA A 96 14.55 -2.09 -14.63
CA ALA A 96 15.37 -1.24 -15.50
C ALA A 96 15.60 0.19 -14.96
N VAL A 97 14.75 0.66 -14.05
CA VAL A 97 14.85 1.99 -13.41
C VAL A 97 15.19 1.88 -11.92
N GLY A 98 15.49 0.67 -11.42
CA GLY A 98 15.81 0.44 -10.02
C GLY A 98 14.67 0.77 -9.05
N ALA A 99 13.42 0.71 -9.49
CA ALA A 99 12.28 1.03 -8.63
C ALA A 99 12.08 -0.05 -7.55
N ALA A 100 11.94 0.38 -6.30
CA ALA A 100 11.58 -0.50 -5.20
C ALA A 100 10.05 -0.54 -5.06
N VAL A 101 9.44 -1.68 -5.26
CA VAL A 101 8.01 -1.87 -4.93
C VAL A 101 7.90 -2.02 -3.41
N LEU A 102 7.06 -1.22 -2.78
CA LEU A 102 6.82 -1.23 -1.34
C LEU A 102 5.61 -2.08 -0.98
N GLN A 103 4.62 -2.08 -1.87
CA GLN A 103 3.39 -2.82 -1.73
C GLN A 103 2.86 -3.13 -3.13
N ALA A 104 2.31 -4.33 -3.28
CA ALA A 104 1.51 -4.71 -4.44
C ALA A 104 0.25 -5.40 -3.93
N LYS A 105 -0.90 -5.01 -4.47
CA LYS A 105 -2.20 -5.57 -4.09
C LYS A 105 -3.04 -5.87 -5.33
N GLY A 106 -3.50 -7.10 -5.48
CA GLY A 106 -4.50 -7.46 -6.49
C GLY A 106 -5.89 -7.36 -5.86
N VAL A 107 -6.80 -6.57 -6.43
CA VAL A 107 -8.21 -6.48 -6.00
C VAL A 107 -9.11 -6.40 -7.23
N GLY A 108 -10.09 -7.29 -7.33
CA GLY A 108 -10.97 -7.35 -8.50
C GLY A 108 -10.17 -7.62 -9.77
N ASN A 109 -10.30 -6.78 -10.79
CA ASN A 109 -9.57 -6.90 -12.06
C ASN A 109 -8.39 -5.91 -12.20
N ARG A 110 -7.87 -5.39 -11.08
CA ARG A 110 -6.75 -4.45 -11.08
C ARG A 110 -5.70 -4.80 -10.04
N TRP A 111 -4.48 -4.43 -10.34
CA TRP A 111 -3.36 -4.36 -9.42
C TRP A 111 -3.14 -2.92 -8.98
N HIS A 112 -2.82 -2.73 -7.71
CA HIS A 112 -2.37 -1.48 -7.12
C HIS A 112 -0.95 -1.65 -6.61
N PHE A 113 -0.08 -0.73 -6.97
CA PHE A 113 1.32 -0.72 -6.58
C PHE A 113 1.67 0.58 -5.86
N HIS A 114 2.43 0.43 -4.78
CA HIS A 114 3.16 1.52 -4.16
C HIS A 114 4.64 1.32 -4.48
N LEU A 115 5.23 2.27 -5.18
CA LEU A 115 6.59 2.20 -5.71
C LEU A 115 7.43 3.35 -5.15
N ARG A 116 8.73 3.10 -4.96
CA ARG A 116 9.73 4.11 -4.64
C ARG A 116 10.77 4.17 -5.76
N PHE A 117 11.04 5.39 -6.19
CA PHE A 117 12.07 5.74 -7.16
C PHE A 117 13.10 6.65 -6.50
N ASP A 118 14.36 6.60 -6.97
CA ASP A 118 15.44 7.44 -6.45
C ASP A 118 15.32 8.89 -6.91
N THR A 119 14.74 9.10 -8.11
CA THR A 119 14.52 10.41 -8.70
C THR A 119 13.19 10.53 -9.45
N ARG A 120 12.76 11.77 -9.70
CA ARG A 120 11.61 12.06 -10.58
C ARG A 120 11.89 11.72 -12.04
N ASP A 121 13.15 11.76 -12.47
CA ASP A 121 13.54 11.35 -13.83
C ASP A 121 13.29 9.85 -14.02
N ASP A 122 13.52 9.03 -12.98
CA ASP A 122 13.26 7.58 -13.01
C ASP A 122 11.77 7.27 -13.18
N VAL A 123 10.88 8.09 -12.59
CA VAL A 123 9.42 7.98 -12.81
C VAL A 123 9.07 8.27 -14.27
N SER A 124 9.66 9.31 -14.86
CA SER A 124 9.43 9.65 -16.27
C SER A 124 9.99 8.59 -17.22
N ARG A 125 11.14 7.99 -16.90
CA ARG A 125 11.71 6.86 -17.63
C ARG A 125 10.81 5.63 -17.53
N PHE A 126 10.32 5.32 -16.33
CA PHE A 126 9.38 4.23 -16.09
C PHE A 126 8.11 4.37 -16.93
N GLN A 127 7.44 5.54 -16.87
CA GLN A 127 6.24 5.81 -17.64
C GLN A 127 6.46 5.65 -19.14
N ARG A 128 7.60 6.16 -19.64
CA ARG A 128 7.96 6.03 -21.05
C ARG A 128 8.11 4.57 -21.46
N ARG A 129 8.82 3.77 -20.66
CA ARG A 129 9.00 2.34 -20.91
C ARG A 129 7.67 1.58 -20.87
N CYS A 130 6.80 1.90 -19.90
CA CYS A 130 5.46 1.32 -19.87
C CYS A 130 4.68 1.65 -21.15
N SER A 131 4.72 2.90 -21.63
CA SER A 131 4.09 3.29 -22.90
C SER A 131 4.72 2.63 -24.12
N GLU A 132 6.04 2.48 -24.17
CA GLU A 132 6.77 1.80 -25.26
C GLU A 132 6.46 0.30 -25.33
N HIS A 133 6.06 -0.30 -24.22
CA HIS A 133 5.66 -1.70 -24.11
C HIS A 133 4.13 -1.90 -24.09
N ASP A 134 3.35 -0.87 -24.43
CA ASP A 134 1.88 -0.88 -24.44
C ASP A 134 1.22 -1.28 -23.10
N ILE A 135 1.91 -1.05 -21.97
CA ILE A 135 1.43 -1.38 -20.64
C ILE A 135 0.48 -0.30 -20.12
N SER A 136 -0.78 -0.68 -19.90
CA SER A 136 -1.82 0.24 -19.44
C SER A 136 -1.70 0.59 -17.94
N THR A 137 -0.91 1.60 -17.60
CA THR A 137 -0.78 2.10 -16.22
C THR A 137 -1.66 3.32 -15.95
N SER A 138 -2.36 3.33 -14.83
CA SER A 138 -3.13 4.47 -14.31
C SER A 138 -2.43 5.02 -13.06
N ILE A 139 -1.95 6.26 -13.13
CA ILE A 139 -1.28 6.89 -11.99
C ILE A 139 -2.33 7.46 -11.05
N GLU A 140 -2.31 7.01 -9.80
CA GLU A 140 -3.26 7.44 -8.77
C GLU A 140 -2.68 8.59 -7.95
N ARG A 141 -1.38 8.55 -7.65
CA ARG A 141 -0.70 9.60 -6.88
C ARG A 141 0.80 9.64 -7.12
N ILE A 142 1.37 10.84 -7.16
CA ILE A 142 2.82 11.08 -7.14
C ILE A 142 3.16 11.90 -5.89
N LEU A 143 4.03 11.39 -5.04
CA LEU A 143 4.49 12.00 -3.80
C LEU A 143 6.01 12.22 -3.89
N SER A 144 6.48 13.46 -3.71
CA SER A 144 7.91 13.77 -3.73
C SER A 144 8.46 13.79 -2.29
N ASP A 145 9.48 13.00 -2.01
CA ASP A 145 10.01 12.73 -0.66
C ASP A 145 10.88 13.89 -0.09
N SER A 146 10.47 15.15 -0.32
CA SER A 146 10.83 16.25 0.60
C SER A 146 10.08 16.16 1.93
N ALA A 147 9.22 15.15 2.07
CA ALA A 147 8.47 14.86 3.27
C ALA A 147 8.64 13.37 3.55
N GLY A 148 9.67 13.06 4.35
CA GLY A 148 10.00 11.70 4.80
C GLY A 148 8.73 10.93 5.12
N GLY A 149 8.45 9.92 4.30
CA GLY A 149 7.30 9.05 4.50
C GLY A 149 7.30 8.54 5.93
N HIS A 150 6.17 8.68 6.63
CA HIS A 150 5.73 8.04 7.89
C HIS A 150 4.57 8.89 8.44
N ALA A 151 3.31 8.66 8.04
CA ALA A 151 2.10 9.33 8.59
C ALA A 151 2.13 10.89 8.67
N SER A 152 3.20 11.53 8.19
CA SER A 152 3.61 12.89 8.52
C SER A 152 3.00 13.92 7.59
N GLU A 153 2.41 13.46 6.49
CA GLU A 153 1.74 14.31 5.49
C GLU A 153 0.22 14.34 5.68
N LEU A 154 -0.37 13.39 6.42
CA LEU A 154 -1.80 13.42 6.74
C LEU A 154 -2.16 14.68 7.54
N LEU A 155 -1.28 15.05 8.46
CA LEU A 155 -1.46 16.19 9.36
C LEU A 155 -0.43 17.25 9.05
N SER A 156 -0.82 18.53 9.08
CA SER A 156 0.19 19.59 9.09
C SER A 156 1.08 19.47 10.34
N PRO A 157 2.32 19.99 10.33
CA PRO A 157 3.21 19.91 11.49
C PRO A 157 2.53 20.42 12.79
N CYS A 158 1.76 21.50 12.69
CA CYS A 158 0.98 22.03 13.79
C CYS A 158 -0.13 21.09 14.27
N GLN A 159 -0.84 20.41 13.35
CA GLN A 159 -1.88 19.43 13.70
C GLN A 159 -1.27 18.19 14.36
N ARG A 160 -0.15 17.68 13.83
CA ARG A 160 0.57 16.53 14.38
C ARG A 160 1.05 16.82 15.80
N ARG A 161 1.69 17.98 16.01
CA ARG A 161 2.16 18.42 17.33
C ARG A 161 1.00 18.52 18.33
N THR A 162 -0.14 19.09 17.91
CA THR A 162 -1.31 19.23 18.78
C THR A 162 -1.97 17.88 19.13
N ILE A 163 -2.11 16.95 18.18
CA ILE A 163 -2.64 15.60 18.47
C ILE A 163 -1.70 14.79 19.35
N ALA A 164 -0.39 14.82 19.07
CA ALA A 164 0.60 14.09 19.87
C ALA A 164 0.56 14.56 21.32
N LEU A 165 0.53 15.88 21.54
CA LEU A 165 0.45 16.44 22.87
C LEU A 165 -0.86 16.06 23.59
N ALA A 166 -1.99 16.12 22.89
CA ALA A 166 -3.28 15.74 23.44
C ALA A 166 -3.32 14.25 23.86
N LEU A 167 -2.70 13.36 23.09
CA LEU A 167 -2.57 11.94 23.45
C LEU A 167 -1.65 11.74 24.66
N GLU A 168 -0.46 12.35 24.62
CA GLU A 168 0.54 12.23 25.69
C GLU A 168 0.01 12.74 27.04
N ARG A 169 -0.73 13.85 27.02
CA ARG A 169 -1.33 14.46 28.22
C ARG A 169 -2.68 13.84 28.62
N GLY A 170 -3.16 12.85 27.89
CA GLY A 170 -4.39 12.12 28.24
C GLY A 170 -5.68 12.92 28.04
N TYR A 171 -5.73 13.78 27.02
CA TYR A 171 -6.92 14.54 26.64
C TYR A 171 -8.05 13.65 26.12
N PHE A 172 -7.69 12.52 25.49
CA PHE A 172 -8.62 11.52 24.97
C PHE A 172 -8.91 10.37 25.95
N ASP A 173 -8.30 10.39 27.14
CA ASP A 173 -8.48 9.35 28.14
C ASP A 173 -9.85 9.47 28.84
N VAL A 174 -10.28 8.36 29.46
CA VAL A 174 -11.48 8.32 30.30
C VAL A 174 -11.10 7.77 31.68
N PRO A 175 -11.10 8.60 32.76
CA PRO A 175 -11.35 10.04 32.77
C PRO A 175 -10.20 10.84 32.13
N ARG A 176 -10.51 12.03 31.59
CA ARG A 176 -9.50 12.91 30.98
C ARG A 176 -8.48 13.36 32.03
N ARG A 177 -7.20 13.32 31.66
CA ARG A 177 -6.09 13.77 32.51
C ARG A 177 -5.65 15.22 32.24
N THR A 178 -6.14 15.83 31.17
CA THR A 178 -5.87 17.24 30.83
C THR A 178 -7.08 17.92 30.18
N THR A 179 -7.06 19.25 30.15
CA THR A 179 -8.07 20.11 29.53
C THR A 179 -7.59 20.78 28.24
N MET A 180 -8.52 21.36 27.48
CA MET A 180 -8.17 22.08 26.24
C MET A 180 -7.32 23.32 26.53
N SER A 181 -7.60 24.02 27.65
CA SER A 181 -6.89 25.24 28.05
C SER A 181 -5.45 24.93 28.47
N GLU A 182 -5.22 23.84 29.18
CA GLU A 182 -3.86 23.39 29.53
C GLU A 182 -3.02 23.06 28.28
N LEU A 183 -3.64 22.42 27.26
CA LEU A 183 -2.98 22.20 25.97
C LEU A 183 -2.72 23.50 25.21
N ALA A 184 -3.58 24.51 25.37
CA ALA A 184 -3.46 25.81 24.74
C ALA A 184 -2.28 26.60 25.32
N ASP A 185 -2.16 26.60 26.65
CA ASP A 185 -1.05 27.19 27.39
C ASP A 185 0.29 26.57 26.97
N GLU A 186 0.36 25.24 26.87
CA GLU A 186 1.59 24.53 26.49
C GLU A 186 1.98 24.75 25.01
N LEU A 187 1.00 24.96 24.13
CA LEU A 187 1.23 25.22 22.71
C LEU A 187 1.42 26.70 22.38
N GLY A 188 1.19 27.61 23.34
CA GLY A 188 1.26 29.06 23.13
C GLY A 188 0.24 29.58 22.12
N ILE A 189 -0.97 29.00 22.09
CA ILE A 189 -2.06 29.38 21.18
C ILE A 189 -3.39 29.45 21.95
N SER A 190 -4.45 29.97 21.33
CA SER A 190 -5.77 29.99 21.97
C SER A 190 -6.45 28.62 22.00
N ASP A 191 -7.34 28.39 22.98
CA ASP A 191 -8.20 27.21 23.08
C ASP A 191 -8.96 26.93 21.78
N GLN A 192 -9.43 28.00 21.11
CA GLN A 192 -10.11 27.90 19.82
C GLN A 192 -9.18 27.37 18.72
N ALA A 193 -7.90 27.76 18.73
CA ALA A 193 -6.90 27.26 17.80
C ALA A 193 -6.55 25.79 18.07
N VAL A 194 -6.45 25.36 19.34
CA VAL A 194 -6.27 23.95 19.71
C VAL A 194 -7.47 23.12 19.22
N SER A 195 -8.70 23.55 19.54
CA SER A 195 -9.94 22.90 19.12
C SER A 195 -10.04 22.76 17.59
N ALA A 196 -9.72 23.82 16.85
CA ALA A 196 -9.74 23.79 15.39
C ALA A 196 -8.63 22.90 14.78
N ARG A 197 -7.48 22.76 15.44
CA ARG A 197 -6.40 21.86 15.01
C ARG A 197 -6.77 20.41 15.28
N LEU A 198 -7.25 20.09 16.48
CA LEU A 198 -7.72 18.75 16.84
C LEU A 198 -8.86 18.29 15.93
N ARG A 199 -9.91 19.11 15.75
CA ARG A 199 -11.02 18.75 14.85
C ARG A 199 -10.57 18.45 13.43
N ARG A 200 -9.67 19.27 12.87
CA ARG A 200 -9.14 19.05 11.51
C ARG A 200 -8.28 17.79 11.45
N ALA A 201 -7.48 17.54 12.47
CA ALA A 201 -6.61 16.38 12.53
C ALA A 201 -7.42 15.09 12.69
N THR A 202 -8.37 15.03 13.63
CA THR A 202 -9.28 13.90 13.81
C THR A 202 -10.13 13.64 12.57
N LYS A 203 -10.61 14.69 11.87
CA LYS A 203 -11.33 14.52 10.61
C LYS A 203 -10.46 13.85 9.54
N ARG A 204 -9.20 14.26 9.40
CA ARG A 204 -8.28 13.66 8.41
C ARG A 204 -7.91 12.23 8.75
N LEU A 205 -7.66 11.95 10.03
CA LEU A 205 -7.40 10.59 10.52
C LEU A 205 -8.63 9.70 10.36
N GLY A 206 -9.82 10.22 10.68
CA GLY A 206 -11.09 9.50 10.50
C GLY A 206 -11.37 9.19 9.03
N HIS A 207 -11.15 10.14 8.11
CA HIS A 207 -11.26 9.84 6.68
C HIS A 207 -10.27 8.76 6.24
N ARG A 208 -9.02 8.80 6.72
CA ARG A 208 -8.02 7.79 6.38
C ARG A 208 -8.42 6.41 6.91
N ALA A 209 -8.82 6.33 8.18
CA ALA A 209 -9.29 5.10 8.80
C ALA A 209 -10.53 4.55 8.09
N LEU A 210 -11.52 5.40 7.75
CA LEU A 210 -12.71 4.97 7.02
C LEU A 210 -12.43 4.62 5.56
N SER A 211 -11.42 5.20 4.92
CA SER A 211 -10.98 4.74 3.59
C SER A 211 -10.34 3.35 3.67
N GLU A 212 -9.51 3.10 4.69
CA GLU A 212 -8.97 1.77 4.98
C GLU A 212 -10.08 0.79 5.40
N GLU A 213 -11.14 1.27 6.06
CA GLU A 213 -12.25 0.46 6.55
C GLU A 213 -13.29 0.18 5.47
N LEU A 214 -13.60 1.11 4.56
CA LEU A 214 -14.42 0.87 3.35
C LEU A 214 -13.74 -0.11 2.39
N GLU A 215 -12.40 -0.10 2.35
CA GLU A 215 -11.59 -1.14 1.69
C GLU A 215 -11.65 -2.50 2.44
N SER A 216 -12.12 -2.51 3.69
CA SER A 216 -12.29 -3.69 4.56
C SER A 216 -13.75 -4.13 4.79
N ASP A 217 -14.75 -3.27 4.56
CA ASP A 217 -16.18 -3.58 4.75
C ASP A 217 -16.88 -3.90 3.43
N THR A 218 -16.41 -3.35 2.31
CA THR A 218 -16.68 -3.98 0.99
C THR A 218 -16.07 -5.38 0.90
N SER A 219 -15.17 -5.72 1.83
CA SER A 219 -14.60 -7.05 2.03
C SER A 219 -15.49 -7.99 2.88
N ARG A 220 -16.57 -7.46 3.50
CA ARG A 220 -17.43 -8.14 4.48
C ARG A 220 -18.91 -8.22 4.07
N ASP A 221 -19.40 -7.29 3.26
CA ASP A 221 -20.83 -7.18 2.88
C ASP A 221 -21.14 -7.69 1.45
N ALA A 222 -20.16 -8.30 0.78
CA ALA A 222 -20.37 -9.05 -0.47
C ALA A 222 -20.39 -10.55 -0.17
N GLY A 223 -21.44 -11.01 0.48
CA GLY A 223 -21.79 -12.43 0.57
C GLY A 223 -23.29 -12.58 0.88
N PRO A 224 -24.05 -13.40 0.12
CA PRO A 224 -25.40 -13.77 0.51
C PRO A 224 -25.43 -14.64 1.77
#